data_AF-A0A067Q910-F1
#
_entry.id   AF-A0A067Q910-F1
#
_cell.length_a   1.000
_cell.length_b   1.000
_cell.length_c   1.000
_cell.angle_alpha   90.00
_cell.angle_beta   90.00
_cell.angle_gamma   90.00
#
_symmetry.space_group_name_H-M   'P 1'
#
loop_
_entity.id
_entity.type
_entity.pdbx_description
1 polymer ?
#
loop_
_entity_poly.entity_id
_entity_poly.type
_entity_poly.pdbx_seq_one_letter_code
_entity_poly.pdbx_strand_id
1 'polypeptide(L)'
;MQGTSLNNQALQLDREGDLEGALRLHLQALDVKERGYGPDHTATAITRNALGELYMRMGKLDEAEENLKIAIRIRDNRRAAFDAAVSRENLAQLYEMKGNLREAKDIRLSGGNQLCCSNYTCTGQLFPLPKLSQCAGCKSAFYCSKACQVKDWKLRHKRYCKAQ
;
A
#
# COMPACT_ATOMS: atom_id res chain seq x y z
N MET A 1 -22.47 -3.45 10.01
CA MET A 1 -21.87 -3.06 8.71
C MET A 1 -21.45 -1.57 8.63
N GLN A 2 -21.60 -0.76 9.67
CA GLN A 2 -21.34 0.69 9.65
C GLN A 2 -19.90 1.05 9.22
N GLY A 3 -18.88 0.36 9.74
CA GLY A 3 -17.49 0.63 9.38
C GLY A 3 -17.13 0.36 7.91
N THR A 4 -17.85 -0.53 7.22
CA THR A 4 -17.62 -0.78 5.78
C THR A 4 -18.20 0.35 4.94
N SER A 5 -19.40 0.84 5.29
CA SER A 5 -20.03 1.96 4.62
C SER A 5 -19.21 3.24 4.74
N LEU A 6 -18.70 3.54 5.94
CA LEU A 6 -17.81 4.69 6.19
C LEU A 6 -16.53 4.61 5.34
N ASN A 7 -15.92 3.43 5.24
CA ASN A 7 -14.74 3.25 4.36
C ASN A 7 -15.06 3.51 2.89
N ASN A 8 -16.20 3.04 2.40
CA ASN A 8 -16.57 3.24 1.00
C ASN A 8 -16.85 4.72 0.70
N GLN A 9 -17.47 5.44 1.64
CA GLN A 9 -17.67 6.89 1.54
C GLN A 9 -16.34 7.64 1.58
N ALA A 10 -15.41 7.24 2.45
CA ALA A 10 -14.07 7.82 2.51
C ALA A 10 -13.33 7.67 1.17
N LEU A 11 -13.39 6.49 0.56
CA LEU A 11 -12.80 6.25 -0.77
C LEU A 11 -13.44 7.11 -1.87
N GLN A 12 -14.73 7.44 -1.74
CA GLN A 12 -15.40 8.32 -2.69
C GLN A 12 -14.93 9.77 -2.53
N LEU A 13 -14.90 10.30 -1.31
CA LEU A 13 -14.38 11.65 -1.03
C LEU A 13 -12.94 11.82 -1.49
N ASP A 14 -12.12 10.80 -1.27
CA ASP A 14 -10.73 10.76 -1.73
C ASP A 14 -10.62 10.86 -3.26
N ARG A 15 -11.47 10.14 -4.01
CA ARG A 15 -11.52 10.26 -5.48
C ARG A 15 -11.98 11.64 -5.95
N GLU A 16 -12.81 12.31 -5.17
CA GLU A 16 -13.28 13.67 -5.40
C GLU A 16 -12.25 14.73 -4.98
N GLY A 17 -11.18 14.33 -4.30
CA GLY A 17 -10.08 15.19 -3.85
C GLY A 17 -10.25 15.74 -2.43
N ASP A 18 -11.32 15.39 -1.71
CA ASP A 18 -11.51 15.77 -0.31
C ASP A 18 -10.76 14.81 0.62
N LEU A 19 -9.44 15.02 0.72
CA LEU A 19 -8.56 14.19 1.53
C LEU A 19 -8.87 14.32 3.04
N GLU A 20 -9.28 15.49 3.51
CA GLU A 20 -9.59 15.73 4.93
C GLU A 20 -10.93 15.08 5.32
N GLY A 21 -11.94 15.15 4.44
CA GLY A 21 -13.20 14.41 4.62
C GLY A 21 -12.98 12.91 4.58
N ALA A 22 -12.19 12.41 3.63
CA ALA A 22 -11.80 11.01 3.57
C ALA A 22 -11.08 10.54 4.84
N LEU A 23 -10.15 11.36 5.36
CA LEU A 23 -9.41 11.06 6.58
C LEU A 23 -10.36 10.91 7.76
N ARG A 24 -11.27 11.87 7.95
CA ARG A 24 -12.26 11.84 9.02
C ARG A 24 -13.10 10.57 8.98
N LEU A 25 -13.59 10.19 7.79
CA LEU A 25 -14.43 8.99 7.63
C LEU A 25 -13.63 7.70 7.85
N HIS A 26 -12.38 7.62 7.40
CA HIS A 26 -11.53 6.46 7.68
C HIS A 26 -11.20 6.32 9.17
N LEU A 27 -10.95 7.42 9.89
CA LEU A 27 -10.75 7.38 11.34
C LEU A 27 -12.00 6.92 12.10
N GLN A 28 -13.19 7.40 11.69
CA GLN A 28 -14.46 6.90 12.24
C GLN A 28 -14.68 5.41 11.93
N ALA A 29 -14.40 4.99 10.70
CA ALA A 29 -14.49 3.59 10.31
C ALA A 29 -13.54 2.70 11.12
N LEU A 30 -12.35 3.21 11.42
CA LEU A 30 -11.34 2.53 12.22
C LEU A 30 -11.83 2.32 13.65
N ASP A 31 -12.29 3.38 14.33
CA ASP A 31 -12.83 3.29 15.70
C ASP A 31 -13.98 2.27 15.80
N VAL A 32 -14.94 2.32 14.85
CA VAL A 32 -16.05 1.35 14.80
C VAL A 32 -15.55 -0.09 14.65
N LYS A 33 -14.55 -0.32 13.80
CA LYS A 33 -14.01 -1.67 13.55
C LYS A 33 -13.14 -2.17 14.69
N GLU A 34 -12.37 -1.31 15.34
CA GLU A 34 -11.58 -1.65 16.51
C GLU A 34 -12.48 -2.01 17.70
N ARG A 35 -13.56 -1.26 17.94
CA ARG A 35 -14.55 -1.59 18.98
C ARG A 35 -15.35 -2.84 18.67
N GLY A 36 -15.72 -3.05 17.41
CA GLY A 36 -16.59 -4.16 17.00
C GLY A 36 -15.86 -5.48 16.80
N TYR A 37 -14.65 -5.46 16.25
CA TYR A 37 -13.89 -6.66 15.86
C TYR A 37 -12.55 -6.82 16.60
N GLY A 38 -12.07 -5.76 17.26
CA GLY A 38 -10.75 -5.69 17.86
C GLY A 38 -9.67 -5.11 16.94
N PRO A 39 -8.55 -4.66 17.52
CA PRO A 39 -7.46 -4.02 16.78
C PRO A 39 -6.71 -4.97 15.84
N ASP A 40 -6.69 -6.28 16.13
CA ASP A 40 -5.97 -7.30 15.34
C ASP A 40 -6.86 -8.04 14.33
N HIS A 41 -8.01 -7.45 13.97
CA HIS A 41 -8.93 -8.02 12.98
C HIS A 41 -8.60 -7.57 11.55
N THR A 42 -8.83 -8.45 10.56
CA THR A 42 -8.58 -8.14 9.14
C THR A 42 -9.35 -6.90 8.65
N ALA A 43 -10.57 -6.68 9.16
CA ALA A 43 -11.34 -5.48 8.84
C ALA A 43 -10.66 -4.18 9.30
N THR A 44 -9.99 -4.22 10.46
CA THR A 44 -9.17 -3.13 10.99
C THR A 44 -7.96 -2.89 10.10
N ALA A 45 -7.26 -3.97 9.71
CA ALA A 45 -6.11 -3.90 8.80
C ALA A 45 -6.44 -3.27 7.44
N ILE A 46 -7.62 -3.56 6.86
CA ILE A 46 -8.09 -2.93 5.62
C ILE A 46 -8.17 -1.40 5.78
N THR A 47 -8.70 -0.93 6.91
CA THR A 47 -8.86 0.51 7.16
C THR A 47 -7.53 1.19 7.43
N ARG A 48 -6.66 0.54 8.21
CA ARG A 48 -5.29 1.00 8.45
C ARG A 48 -4.50 1.13 7.13
N ASN A 49 -4.64 0.17 6.21
CA ASN A 49 -4.00 0.26 4.89
C ASN A 49 -4.50 1.47 4.09
N ALA A 50 -5.82 1.70 4.06
CA ALA A 50 -6.41 2.84 3.37
C ALA A 50 -5.97 4.19 3.97
N LEU A 51 -5.89 4.28 5.30
CA LEU A 51 -5.30 5.44 5.99
C LEU A 51 -3.84 5.67 5.58
N GLY A 52 -3.06 4.59 5.49
CA GLY A 52 -1.68 4.65 5.00
C GLY A 52 -1.55 5.30 3.62
N GLU A 53 -2.34 4.81 2.65
CA GLU A 53 -2.39 5.37 1.30
C GLU A 53 -2.84 6.84 1.28
N LEU A 54 -3.85 7.18 2.09
CA LEU A 54 -4.34 8.55 2.21
C LEU A 54 -3.28 9.49 2.78
N TYR A 55 -2.61 9.10 3.86
CA TYR A 55 -1.52 9.87 4.44
C TYR A 55 -0.34 10.05 3.48
N MET A 56 0.00 9.04 2.66
CA MET A 56 1.00 9.20 1.59
C MET A 56 0.63 10.31 0.61
N ARG A 57 -0.64 10.40 0.20
CA ARG A 57 -1.11 11.48 -0.71
C ARG A 57 -1.10 12.85 -0.04
N MET A 58 -1.30 12.91 1.27
CA MET A 58 -1.20 14.13 2.07
C MET A 58 0.26 14.51 2.39
N GLY A 59 1.25 13.68 2.04
CA GLY A 59 2.66 13.89 2.38
C GLY A 59 3.03 13.58 3.84
N LYS A 60 2.10 13.00 4.61
CA LYS A 60 2.26 12.63 6.03
C LYS A 60 2.89 11.24 6.14
N LEU A 61 4.19 11.15 5.81
CA LEU A 61 4.85 9.85 5.58
C LEU A 61 5.11 9.04 6.86
N ASP A 62 5.12 9.66 8.04
CA ASP A 62 5.34 8.94 9.30
C ASP A 62 4.04 8.29 9.79
N GLU A 63 2.91 9.01 9.72
CA GLU A 63 1.58 8.47 10.00
C GLU A 63 1.21 7.37 9.00
N ALA A 64 1.60 7.53 7.73
CA ALA A 64 1.42 6.50 6.73
C ALA A 64 2.20 5.21 7.08
N GLU A 65 3.45 5.34 7.51
CA GLU A 65 4.31 4.21 7.85
C GLU A 65 3.76 3.42 9.03
N GLU A 66 3.32 4.11 10.09
CA GLU A 66 2.71 3.49 11.26
C GLU A 66 1.48 2.64 10.86
N ASN A 67 0.57 3.23 10.10
CA ASN A 67 -0.67 2.57 9.70
C ASN A 67 -0.40 1.36 8.78
N LEU A 68 0.55 1.46 7.84
CA LEU A 68 0.91 0.36 6.96
C LEU A 68 1.62 -0.78 7.70
N LYS A 69 2.50 -0.47 8.66
CA LYS A 69 3.15 -1.50 9.51
C LYS A 69 2.13 -2.28 10.33
N ILE A 70 1.15 -1.59 10.93
CA ILE A 70 0.07 -2.26 11.67
C ILE A 70 -0.75 -3.15 10.73
N ALA A 71 -1.12 -2.67 9.53
CA ALA A 71 -1.87 -3.44 8.55
C ALA A 71 -1.13 -4.73 8.13
N ILE A 72 0.18 -4.63 7.84
CA ILE A 72 1.03 -5.77 7.49
C ILE A 72 1.08 -6.77 8.64
N ARG A 73 1.37 -6.33 9.87
CA ARG A 73 1.43 -7.19 11.07
C ARG A 73 0.16 -8.04 11.22
N ILE A 74 -1.01 -7.43 11.04
CA ILE A 74 -2.30 -8.13 11.16
C ILE A 74 -2.51 -9.12 10.00
N ARG A 75 -2.17 -8.73 8.78
CA ARG A 75 -2.39 -9.53 7.56
C ARG A 75 -1.43 -10.72 7.45
N ASP A 76 -0.19 -10.56 7.92
CA ASP A 76 0.84 -11.60 7.92
C ASP A 76 0.52 -12.74 8.89
N ASN A 77 -0.08 -12.41 10.04
CA ASN A 77 -0.53 -13.39 11.01
C ASN A 77 -1.67 -14.29 10.49
N ARG A 78 -2.33 -13.93 9.37
CA ARG A 78 -3.51 -14.62 8.85
C ARG A 78 -3.36 -15.22 7.46
N ARG A 79 -2.16 -15.20 6.86
CA ARG A 79 -1.85 -15.74 5.51
C ARG A 79 -2.79 -15.24 4.38
N ALA A 80 -3.35 -14.03 4.51
CA ALA A 80 -4.11 -13.40 3.42
C ALA A 80 -3.12 -12.87 2.36
N ALA A 81 -2.57 -13.78 1.55
CA ALA A 81 -1.40 -13.54 0.71
C ALA A 81 -1.55 -12.31 -0.20
N PHE A 82 -2.74 -12.09 -0.78
CA PHE A 82 -2.98 -10.96 -1.67
C PHE A 82 -2.96 -9.62 -0.92
N ASP A 83 -3.82 -9.47 0.09
CA ASP A 83 -3.93 -8.23 0.86
C ASP A 83 -2.62 -7.87 1.58
N ALA A 84 -1.91 -8.89 2.06
CA ALA A 84 -0.62 -8.72 2.68
C ALA A 84 0.44 -8.22 1.67
N ALA A 85 0.46 -8.75 0.44
CA ALA A 85 1.36 -8.27 -0.61
C ALA A 85 1.05 -6.84 -1.05
N VAL A 86 -0.22 -6.45 -1.15
CA VAL A 86 -0.63 -5.06 -1.43
C VAL A 86 -0.15 -4.12 -0.32
N SER A 87 -0.29 -4.52 0.96
CA SER A 87 0.17 -3.70 2.09
C SER A 87 1.68 -3.47 2.06
N ARG A 88 2.44 -4.53 1.76
CA ARG A 88 3.89 -4.44 1.58
C ARG A 88 4.27 -3.55 0.41
N GLU A 89 3.55 -3.64 -0.70
CA GLU A 89 3.76 -2.78 -1.85
C GLU A 89 3.54 -1.30 -1.49
N ASN A 90 2.47 -0.98 -0.75
CA ASN A 90 2.21 0.40 -0.29
C ASN A 90 3.33 0.90 0.63
N LEU A 91 3.79 0.08 1.59
CA LEU A 91 4.91 0.45 2.46
C LEU A 91 6.23 0.59 1.68
N ALA A 92 6.45 -0.24 0.67
CA ALA A 92 7.62 -0.12 -0.19
C ALA A 92 7.61 1.17 -1.01
N GLN A 93 6.45 1.58 -1.53
CA GLN A 93 6.31 2.86 -2.22
C GLN A 93 6.53 4.05 -1.27
N LEU A 94 6.09 3.94 0.00
CA LEU A 94 6.41 4.94 1.02
C LEU A 94 7.91 5.04 1.24
N TYR A 95 8.64 3.92 1.32
CA TYR A 95 10.09 3.95 1.45
C TYR A 95 10.78 4.51 0.19
N GLU A 96 10.25 4.26 -1.02
CA GLU A 96 10.71 4.97 -2.22
C GLU A 96 10.53 6.49 -2.08
N MET A 97 9.41 6.96 -1.52
CA MET A 97 9.16 8.38 -1.25
C MET A 97 10.14 8.98 -0.24
N LYS A 98 10.55 8.20 0.77
CA LYS A 98 11.60 8.58 1.74
C LYS A 98 13.02 8.47 1.19
N GLY A 99 13.20 7.91 -0.01
CA GLY A 99 14.52 7.67 -0.63
C GLY A 99 15.20 6.36 -0.20
N ASN A 100 14.51 5.52 0.57
CA ASN A 100 15.00 4.29 1.18
C ASN A 100 14.72 3.08 0.28
N LEU A 101 15.46 2.98 -0.84
CA LEU A 101 15.21 1.98 -1.89
C LEU A 101 15.53 0.55 -1.47
N ARG A 102 16.50 0.38 -0.56
CA ARG A 102 16.86 -0.94 -0.02
C ARG A 102 15.72 -1.49 0.83
N GLU A 103 15.22 -0.68 1.76
CA GLU A 103 14.10 -1.01 2.63
C GLU A 103 12.83 -1.26 1.81
N ALA A 104 12.59 -0.48 0.75
CA ALA A 104 11.49 -0.73 -0.18
C ALA A 104 11.57 -2.14 -0.80
N LYS A 105 12.77 -2.55 -1.25
CA LYS A 105 12.98 -3.88 -1.81
C LYS A 105 12.79 -4.98 -0.76
N ASP A 106 13.38 -4.79 0.42
CA ASP A 106 13.34 -5.78 1.50
C ASP A 106 11.89 -6.01 1.97
N ILE A 107 11.09 -4.95 2.09
CA ILE A 107 9.67 -5.09 2.42
C ILE A 107 8.90 -5.88 1.37
N ARG A 108 9.11 -5.63 0.07
CA ARG A 108 8.43 -6.41 -1.00
C ARG A 108 8.75 -7.89 -0.92
N LEU A 109 9.99 -8.24 -0.60
CA LEU A 109 10.47 -9.61 -0.52
C LEU A 109 10.13 -10.31 0.81
N SER A 110 9.79 -9.56 1.86
CA SER A 110 9.44 -10.13 3.17
C SER A 110 8.19 -11.04 3.14
N GLY A 111 7.34 -10.91 2.12
CA GLY A 111 6.17 -11.77 1.89
C GLY A 111 6.44 -13.07 1.14
N GLY A 112 7.70 -13.36 0.81
CA GLY A 112 8.10 -14.54 0.03
C GLY A 112 7.94 -14.35 -1.47
N ASN A 113 7.55 -15.42 -2.17
CA ASN A 113 7.58 -15.48 -3.64
C ASN A 113 6.23 -15.12 -4.29
N GLN A 114 5.45 -14.23 -3.70
CA GLN A 114 4.18 -13.74 -4.26
C GLN A 114 4.12 -12.22 -4.07
N LEU A 115 4.33 -11.47 -5.15
CA LEU A 115 4.48 -10.02 -5.12
C LEU A 115 3.42 -9.35 -6.00
N CYS A 116 3.09 -8.10 -5.66
CA CYS A 116 2.32 -7.22 -6.51
C CYS A 116 3.22 -6.53 -7.55
N CYS A 117 2.60 -6.07 -8.65
CA CYS A 117 3.25 -5.16 -9.58
C CYS A 117 3.34 -3.76 -8.94
N SER A 118 4.50 -3.11 -9.00
CA SER A 118 4.71 -1.76 -8.42
C SER A 118 3.96 -0.64 -9.15
N ASN A 119 3.38 -0.92 -10.33
CA ASN A 119 2.40 -0.03 -10.93
C ASN A 119 1.07 -0.14 -10.19
N TYR A 120 0.73 0.87 -9.37
CA TYR A 120 -0.52 0.92 -8.60
C TYR A 120 -1.81 0.93 -9.44
N THR A 121 -1.71 1.21 -10.74
CA THR A 121 -2.86 1.10 -11.67
C THR A 121 -2.98 -0.28 -12.30
N CYS A 122 -2.10 -1.21 -11.96
CA CYS A 122 -2.16 -2.59 -12.42
C CYS A 122 -3.33 -3.29 -11.72
N THR A 123 -4.27 -3.80 -12.49
CA THR A 123 -5.36 -4.66 -12.01
C THR A 123 -4.92 -6.11 -11.79
N GLY A 124 -3.61 -6.35 -11.76
CA GLY A 124 -3.00 -7.67 -11.80
C GLY A 124 -3.13 -8.47 -10.50
N GLN A 125 -2.96 -9.79 -10.64
CA GLN A 125 -2.90 -10.77 -9.55
C GLN A 125 -1.54 -10.74 -8.83
N LEU A 126 -1.32 -11.64 -7.88
CA LEU A 126 0.03 -11.89 -7.37
C LEU A 126 0.87 -12.58 -8.44
N PHE A 127 2.14 -12.19 -8.49
CA PHE A 127 3.11 -12.77 -9.40
C PHE A 127 4.24 -13.43 -8.60
N PRO A 128 4.69 -14.62 -9.00
CA PRO A 128 5.93 -15.15 -8.49
C PRO A 128 7.11 -14.30 -8.97
N LEU A 129 8.15 -14.18 -8.14
CA LEU A 129 9.32 -13.32 -8.40
C LEU A 129 9.95 -13.57 -9.80
N PRO A 130 10.08 -14.82 -10.31
CA PRO A 130 10.62 -15.06 -11.65
C PRO A 130 9.77 -14.50 -12.80
N LYS A 131 8.50 -14.16 -12.56
CA LYS A 131 7.60 -13.55 -13.55
C LYS A 131 7.61 -12.02 -13.52
N LEU A 132 8.41 -11.42 -12.63
CA LEU A 132 8.52 -9.97 -12.48
C LEU A 132 9.88 -9.47 -13.00
N SER A 133 9.85 -8.38 -13.76
CA SER A 133 11.05 -7.63 -14.13
C SER A 133 11.34 -6.53 -13.12
N GLN A 134 12.60 -6.40 -12.69
CA GLN A 134 13.03 -5.31 -11.80
C GLN A 134 13.26 -4.01 -12.58
N CYS A 135 13.07 -2.87 -11.92
CA CYS A 135 13.54 -1.58 -12.43
C CYS A 135 15.06 -1.66 -12.72
N ALA A 136 15.47 -1.26 -13.93
CA ALA A 136 16.87 -1.34 -14.35
C ALA A 136 17.81 -0.39 -13.58
N GLY A 137 17.28 0.70 -13.01
CA GLY A 137 18.05 1.65 -12.20
C GLY A 137 18.21 1.19 -10.76
N CYS A 138 17.16 1.34 -9.95
CA CYS A 138 17.21 1.09 -8.51
C CYS A 138 17.10 -0.39 -8.10
N LYS A 139 16.63 -1.28 -9.00
CA LYS A 139 16.36 -2.70 -8.70
C LYS A 139 15.39 -2.93 -7.51
N SER A 140 14.65 -1.91 -7.07
CA SER A 140 13.74 -1.97 -5.93
C SER A 140 12.29 -2.19 -6.31
N ALA A 141 11.84 -1.67 -7.45
CA ALA A 141 10.49 -1.85 -7.97
C ALA A 141 10.40 -3.06 -8.92
N PHE A 142 9.25 -3.74 -8.92
CA PHE A 142 9.01 -4.98 -9.68
C PHE A 142 7.76 -4.84 -10.56
N TYR A 143 7.84 -5.28 -11.81
CA TYR A 143 6.80 -5.07 -12.81
C TYR A 143 6.42 -6.37 -13.50
N CYS A 144 5.12 -6.61 -13.70
CA CYS A 144 4.61 -7.76 -14.44
C CYS A 144 4.78 -7.64 -15.97
N SER A 145 5.05 -6.43 -16.46
CA SER A 145 5.24 -6.16 -17.88
C SER A 145 5.97 -4.83 -18.09
N LYS A 146 6.59 -4.70 -19.28
CA LYS A 146 7.19 -3.44 -19.72
C LYS A 146 6.17 -2.29 -19.78
N ALA A 147 4.92 -2.59 -20.14
CA ALA A 147 3.84 -1.59 -20.15
C ALA A 147 3.57 -1.03 -18.74
N CYS A 148 3.51 -1.90 -17.73
CA CYS A 148 3.36 -1.46 -16.34
C CYS A 148 4.56 -0.63 -15.87
N GLN A 149 5.79 -1.05 -16.20
CA GLN A 149 6.98 -0.27 -15.88
C GLN A 149 6.95 1.12 -16.50
N VAL A 150 6.65 1.23 -17.80
CA VAL A 150 6.59 2.53 -18.50
C VAL A 150 5.52 3.44 -17.90
N LYS A 151 4.37 2.88 -17.53
CA LYS A 151 3.27 3.65 -16.92
C LYS A 151 3.64 4.16 -15.53
N ASP A 152 4.11 3.28 -14.64
CA ASP A 152 4.55 3.66 -13.29
C ASP A 152 5.71 4.65 -13.32
N TRP A 153 6.67 4.45 -14.23
CA TRP A 153 7.78 5.38 -14.44
C TRP A 153 7.29 6.80 -14.70
N LYS A 154 6.35 6.97 -15.65
CA LYS A 154 5.80 8.29 -16.03
C LYS A 154 5.02 8.95 -14.89
N LEU A 155 4.23 8.18 -14.15
CA LEU A 155 3.31 8.72 -13.15
C LEU A 155 3.96 8.93 -11.77
N ARG A 156 4.90 8.06 -11.40
CA ARG A 156 5.37 7.97 -10.03
C ARG A 156 6.85 7.69 -9.93
N HIS A 157 7.33 6.54 -10.40
CA HIS A 157 8.62 5.99 -10.00
C HIS A 157 9.82 6.82 -10.47
N LYS A 158 9.74 7.53 -11.61
CA LYS A 158 10.86 8.38 -12.11
C LYS A 158 11.39 9.34 -11.05
N ARG A 159 10.53 9.90 -10.20
CA ARG A 159 10.92 10.88 -9.18
C ARG A 159 11.67 10.27 -7.99
N TYR A 160 11.51 8.96 -7.77
CA TYR A 160 12.07 8.22 -6.64
C TYR A 160 13.19 7.24 -7.05
N CYS A 161 13.31 6.93 -8.33
CA CYS A 161 14.36 6.06 -8.86
C CYS A 161 15.72 6.77 -8.94
N LYS A 162 16.23 7.25 -7.80
CA LYS A 162 17.62 7.67 -7.66
C LYS A 162 18.42 6.46 -7.20
N ALA A 163 19.15 5.81 -8.10
CA ALA A 163 20.09 4.77 -7.69
C ALA A 163 21.02 5.37 -6.63
N GLN A 164 21.07 4.72 -5.46
CA GLN A 164 22.17 4.93 -4.51
C GLN A 164 23.33 4.06 -4.96
#